data_AF-X1UZH0-F1
#
_entry.id   AF-X1UZH0-F1
#
_cell.length_a   1.000
_cell.length_b   1.000
_cell.length_c   1.000
_cell.angle_alpha   90.00
_cell.angle_beta   90.00
_cell.angle_gamma   90.00
#
_symmetry.space_group_name_H-M   'P 1'
#
loop_
_entity.id
_entity.type
_entity.pdbx_description
1 polymer ?
#
loop_
_entity_poly.entity_id
_entity_poly.type
_entity_poly.pdbx_seq_one_letter_code
_entity_poly.pdbx_strand_id
1 'polypeptide(L)'
;MYRALLSNEKIAIYGDFDADGITATALLVQGLSTLGNKAIPYIPHRLTEGYGLKKAALENLYRQGVSLIITVDCGITSLPEVEKARRMGLDVIITDHHTPLSEIPPAIAIVDPKLPSSTYPFSELAGVGVALKLLQALFQSIGKEKHL
;
A
#
# COMPACT_ATOMS: atom_id res chain seq x y z
N MET A 1 7.68 2.22 -6.63
CA MET A 1 8.24 0.98 -6.02
C MET A 1 9.66 0.67 -6.49
N TYR A 2 9.91 0.39 -7.79
CA TYR A 2 11.26 0.01 -8.23
C TYR A 2 12.35 1.05 -7.90
N ARG A 3 12.06 2.35 -8.08
CA ARG A 3 12.94 3.45 -7.63
C ARG A 3 13.31 3.34 -6.14
N ALA A 4 12.31 3.07 -5.30
CA ALA A 4 12.50 2.93 -3.85
C ALA A 4 13.36 1.71 -3.50
N LEU A 5 13.20 0.60 -4.23
CA LEU A 5 14.07 -0.57 -4.10
C LEU A 5 15.53 -0.25 -4.47
N LEU A 6 15.76 0.39 -5.62
CA LEU A 6 17.10 0.75 -6.08
C LEU A 6 17.81 1.74 -5.15
N SER A 7 17.04 2.66 -4.57
CA SER A 7 17.57 3.70 -3.66
C SER A 7 17.65 3.21 -2.21
N ASN A 8 17.31 1.95 -1.95
CA ASN A 8 17.23 1.35 -0.62
C ASN A 8 16.40 2.19 0.36
N GLU A 9 15.30 2.76 -0.14
CA GLU A 9 14.35 3.51 0.67
C GLU A 9 13.74 2.62 1.75
N LYS A 10 13.41 3.23 2.90
CA LYS A 10 12.71 2.54 3.98
C LYS A 10 11.22 2.52 3.66
N ILE A 11 10.71 1.34 3.35
CA ILE A 11 9.32 1.11 2.94
C ILE A 11 8.53 0.56 4.14
N ALA A 12 7.30 1.04 4.32
CA ALA A 12 6.33 0.39 5.20
C ALA A 12 5.11 -0.11 4.40
N ILE A 13 4.64 -1.31 4.75
CA ILE A 13 3.38 -1.86 4.24
C ILE A 13 2.31 -1.63 5.30
N TYR A 14 1.34 -0.78 5.00
CA TYR A 14 0.26 -0.44 5.91
C TYR A 14 -0.98 -1.25 5.53
N GLY A 15 -1.33 -2.26 6.32
CA GLY A 15 -2.49 -3.12 6.06
C GLY A 15 -3.71 -2.80 6.91
N ASP A 16 -4.75 -3.61 6.71
CA ASP A 16 -5.89 -3.70 7.61
C ASP A 16 -5.77 -4.91 8.58
N PHE A 17 -6.56 -4.89 9.66
CA PHE A 17 -6.53 -5.87 10.74
C PHE A 17 -7.32 -7.16 10.46
N ASP A 18 -8.00 -7.27 9.32
CA ASP A 18 -8.76 -8.47 8.97
C ASP A 18 -7.92 -9.48 8.17
N ALA A 19 -8.54 -10.58 7.74
CA ALA A 19 -7.83 -11.63 7.02
C ALA A 19 -7.28 -11.17 5.66
N ASP A 20 -7.98 -10.25 4.98
CA ASP A 20 -7.59 -9.74 3.67
C ASP A 20 -6.36 -8.82 3.83
N GLY A 21 -6.47 -7.80 4.69
CA GLY A 21 -5.38 -6.88 4.99
C GLY A 21 -4.12 -7.54 5.57
N ILE A 22 -4.27 -8.50 6.49
CA ILE A 22 -3.14 -9.23 7.07
C ILE A 22 -2.44 -10.07 5.99
N THR A 23 -3.20 -10.77 5.15
CA THR A 23 -2.61 -11.63 4.10
C THR A 23 -1.94 -10.78 3.02
N ALA A 24 -2.56 -9.68 2.61
CA ALA A 24 -1.97 -8.72 1.68
C ALA A 24 -0.66 -8.11 2.21
N THR A 25 -0.63 -7.79 3.51
CA THR A 25 0.57 -7.28 4.17
C THR A 25 1.69 -8.31 4.16
N ALA A 26 1.40 -9.54 4.57
CA ALA A 26 2.36 -10.62 4.57
C ALA A 26 2.90 -10.90 3.15
N LEU A 27 2.03 -10.88 2.14
CA LEU A 27 2.39 -11.11 0.74
C LEU A 27 3.37 -10.05 0.23
N LEU A 28 3.10 -8.76 0.43
CA LEU A 28 4.02 -7.70 -0.03
C LEU A 28 5.32 -7.68 0.77
N VAL A 29 5.28 -7.89 2.09
CA VAL A 29 6.50 -7.95 2.91
C VAL A 29 7.41 -9.09 2.43
N GLN A 30 6.87 -10.28 2.20
CA GLN A 30 7.64 -11.42 1.69
C GLN A 30 8.15 -11.16 0.27
N GLY A 31 7.29 -10.67 -0.62
CA GLY A 31 7.65 -10.35 -2.00
C GLY A 31 8.76 -9.30 -2.11
N LEU A 32 8.74 -8.26 -1.29
CA LEU A 32 9.80 -7.25 -1.26
C LEU A 32 11.09 -7.79 -0.62
N SER A 33 10.99 -8.71 0.33
CA SER A 33 12.14 -9.39 0.95
C SER A 33 12.94 -10.21 -0.07
N THR A 34 12.28 -10.90 -1.01
CA THR A 34 12.99 -11.61 -2.10
C THR A 34 13.73 -10.66 -3.06
N LEU A 35 13.36 -9.38 -3.06
CA LEU A 35 14.04 -8.30 -3.79
C LEU A 35 15.09 -7.58 -2.94
N GLY A 36 15.35 -8.02 -1.71
CA GLY A 36 16.35 -7.46 -0.81
C GLY A 36 15.87 -6.30 0.06
N ASN A 37 14.58 -5.94 0.02
CA ASN A 37 14.03 -4.87 0.86
C ASN A 37 13.31 -5.43 2.09
N LYS A 38 13.69 -4.94 3.27
CA LYS A 38 13.07 -5.32 4.55
C LYS A 38 11.97 -4.33 4.91
N ALA A 39 10.84 -4.41 4.21
CA ALA A 39 9.71 -3.54 4.45
C ALA A 39 9.14 -3.75 5.87
N ILE A 40 8.72 -2.65 6.52
CA ILE A 40 8.12 -2.68 7.85
C ILE A 40 6.61 -2.95 7.72
N PRO A 41 6.07 -4.05 8.26
CA PRO A 41 4.63 -4.22 8.35
C PRO A 41 4.04 -3.28 9.40
N TYR A 42 2.90 -2.68 9.10
CA TYR A 42 2.08 -1.92 10.04
C TYR A 42 0.63 -2.40 9.93
N ILE A 43 0.07 -2.90 11.02
CA ILE A 43 -1.35 -3.27 11.13
C ILE A 43 -1.96 -2.41 12.23
N PRO A 44 -2.98 -1.58 11.95
CA PRO A 44 -3.61 -0.73 12.95
C PRO A 44 -4.35 -1.58 13.98
N HIS A 45 -4.32 -1.17 15.24
CA HIS A 45 -5.05 -1.88 16.27
C HIS A 45 -6.57 -1.56 16.19
N ARG A 46 -7.38 -2.58 15.88
CA ARG A 46 -8.82 -2.44 15.60
C ARG A 46 -9.60 -1.63 16.65
N LEU A 47 -9.33 -1.83 17.93
CA LEU A 47 -10.11 -1.21 19.01
C LEU A 47 -9.66 0.21 19.36
N THR A 48 -8.39 0.54 19.14
CA THR A 48 -7.80 1.80 19.62
C THR A 48 -7.53 2.77 18.49
N GLU A 49 -7.23 2.28 17.30
CA GLU A 49 -6.99 3.08 16.10
C GLU A 49 -8.18 3.01 15.13
N GLY A 50 -8.82 1.84 15.04
CA GLY A 50 -9.91 1.59 14.10
C GLY A 50 -9.42 1.39 12.66
N TYR A 51 -10.37 1.37 11.72
CA TYR A 51 -10.12 1.13 10.29
C TYR A 51 -9.47 2.34 9.59
N GLY A 52 -8.69 2.05 8.54
CA GLY A 52 -8.08 3.03 7.65
C GLY A 52 -6.79 3.66 8.18
N LEU A 53 -6.24 4.59 7.42
CA LEU A 53 -5.01 5.27 7.80
C LEU A 53 -5.24 6.16 9.02
N LYS A 54 -4.19 6.31 9.84
CA LYS A 54 -4.17 7.24 10.97
C LYS A 54 -3.03 8.21 10.83
N LYS A 55 -3.30 9.51 10.93
CA LYS A 55 -2.25 10.56 10.89
C LYS A 55 -1.12 10.30 11.89
N ALA A 56 -1.46 9.87 13.11
CA ALA A 56 -0.47 9.53 14.13
C ALA A 56 0.44 8.35 13.72
N ALA A 57 -0.12 7.33 13.08
CA ALA A 57 0.64 6.20 12.56
C ALA A 57 1.59 6.62 11.43
N LEU A 58 1.10 7.44 10.49
CA LEU A 58 1.91 8.01 9.40
C LEU A 58 3.06 8.87 9.94
N GLU A 59 2.78 9.71 10.93
CA GLU A 59 3.80 10.52 11.61
C GLU A 59 4.84 9.67 12.33
N ASN A 60 4.43 8.58 12.97
CA ASN A 60 5.34 7.67 13.63
C ASN A 60 6.24 6.95 12.62
N LEU A 61 5.67 6.37 11.55
CA LEU A 61 6.44 5.73 10.48
C LEU A 61 7.43 6.71 9.84
N TYR A 62 7.00 7.94 9.56
CA TYR A 62 7.88 8.99 9.06
C TYR A 62 9.05 9.29 10.01
N ARG A 63 8.80 9.43 11.32
CA ARG A 63 9.86 9.62 12.34
C ARG A 63 10.83 8.43 12.43
N GLN A 64 10.39 7.23 12.07
CA GLN A 64 11.26 6.06 11.94
C GLN A 64 12.11 6.07 10.66
N GLY A 65 12.00 7.11 9.82
CA GLY A 65 12.74 7.26 8.57
C GLY A 65 12.07 6.54 7.39
N VAL A 66 10.80 6.14 7.49
CA VAL A 66 10.04 5.63 6.34
C VAL A 66 9.83 6.77 5.35
N SER A 67 10.22 6.55 4.09
CA SER A 67 10.02 7.51 2.99
C SER A 67 8.88 7.13 2.06
N LEU A 68 8.48 5.85 2.06
CA LEU A 68 7.39 5.31 1.24
C LEU A 68 6.48 4.41 2.06
N ILE A 69 5.18 4.70 2.04
CA ILE A 69 4.12 3.80 2.51
C ILE A 69 3.41 3.19 1.30
N ILE A 70 3.17 1.89 1.37
CA ILE A 70 2.30 1.16 0.45
C ILE A 70 1.15 0.62 1.29
N THR A 71 -0.06 1.11 1.03
CA THR A 71 -1.24 0.61 1.73
C THR A 71 -1.74 -0.66 1.04
N VAL A 72 -2.31 -1.57 1.81
CA VAL A 72 -3.05 -2.73 1.32
C VAL A 72 -4.38 -2.80 2.04
N ASP A 73 -5.43 -3.08 1.28
CA ASP A 73 -6.80 -3.25 1.80
C ASP A 73 -7.38 -2.01 2.53
N CYS A 74 -6.76 -0.86 2.30
CA CYS A 74 -7.19 0.41 2.86
C CYS A 74 -6.58 1.58 2.09
N GLY A 75 -7.14 2.77 2.34
CA GLY A 75 -6.55 4.04 1.92
C GLY A 75 -7.32 4.81 0.87
N ILE A 76 -8.16 4.18 0.05
CA ILE A 76 -8.89 4.88 -1.04
C ILE A 76 -9.82 5.98 -0.52
N THR A 77 -10.28 5.87 0.73
CA THR A 77 -11.14 6.85 1.40
C THR A 77 -10.37 7.79 2.35
N SER A 78 -9.05 7.62 2.50
CA SER A 78 -8.21 8.32 3.49
C SER A 78 -7.62 9.64 2.97
N LEU A 79 -8.47 10.50 2.39
CA LEU A 79 -8.09 11.78 1.81
C LEU A 79 -7.25 12.67 2.77
N PRO A 80 -7.71 13.01 3.99
CA PRO A 80 -6.98 13.93 4.86
C PRO A 80 -5.68 13.34 5.44
N GLU A 81 -5.58 12.02 5.54
CA GLU A 81 -4.37 11.30 5.96
C GLU A 81 -3.29 11.37 4.89
N VAL A 82 -3.66 11.10 3.63
CA VAL A 82 -2.72 11.10 2.50
C VAL A 82 -2.26 12.53 2.18
N GLU A 83 -3.12 13.54 2.31
CA GLU A 83 -2.71 14.94 2.25
C GLU A 83 -1.66 15.30 3.32
N LYS A 84 -1.86 14.81 4.54
CA LYS A 84 -0.91 15.05 5.63
C LYS A 84 0.42 14.36 5.35
N ALA A 85 0.42 13.10 4.88
CA ALA A 85 1.63 12.40 4.45
C ALA A 85 2.38 13.19 3.36
N ARG A 86 1.67 13.63 2.32
CA ARG A 86 2.25 14.44 1.23
C ARG A 86 2.90 15.73 1.75
N ARG A 87 2.24 16.46 2.66
CA ARG A 87 2.82 17.68 3.28
C ARG A 87 4.08 17.41 4.10
N MET A 88 4.26 16.20 4.61
CA MET A 88 5.46 15.79 5.34
C MET A 88 6.58 15.29 4.42
N GLY A 89 6.33 15.15 3.11
CA GLY A 89 7.27 14.50 2.19
C GLY A 89 7.30 12.98 2.33
N LEU A 90 6.21 12.38 2.82
CA LEU A 90 6.02 10.93 2.89
C LEU A 90 5.24 10.48 1.66
N ASP A 91 5.87 9.71 0.78
CA ASP A 91 5.22 9.14 -0.41
C ASP A 91 4.22 8.06 0.02
N VAL A 92 3.04 8.04 -0.60
CA VAL A 92 2.01 7.01 -0.37
C VAL A 92 1.57 6.40 -1.70
N ILE A 93 1.64 5.08 -1.80
CA ILE A 93 0.98 4.28 -2.85
C ILE A 93 -0.22 3.60 -2.20
N ILE A 94 -1.38 3.73 -2.81
CA ILE A 94 -2.60 3.07 -2.34
C ILE A 94 -2.83 1.79 -3.13
N THR A 95 -3.03 0.66 -2.45
CA THR A 95 -3.66 -0.52 -3.04
C THR A 95 -4.89 -0.89 -2.23
N ASP A 96 -6.03 -0.90 -2.90
CA ASP A 96 -7.33 -1.01 -2.24
C ASP A 96 -8.36 -1.60 -3.21
N HIS A 97 -9.53 -1.94 -2.67
CA HIS A 97 -10.67 -2.47 -3.40
C HIS A 97 -12.03 -2.00 -2.84
N HIS A 98 -11.99 -1.11 -1.84
CA HIS A 98 -13.18 -0.45 -1.30
C HIS A 98 -13.77 0.53 -2.31
N THR A 99 -15.03 0.94 -2.13
CA THR A 99 -15.66 1.91 -3.03
C THR A 99 -14.97 3.27 -2.92
N PRO A 100 -14.42 3.82 -4.02
CA PRO A 100 -13.83 5.16 -4.00
C PRO A 100 -14.89 6.23 -3.71
N LEU A 101 -14.48 7.30 -3.03
CA LEU A 101 -15.30 8.50 -2.89
C LEU A 101 -15.24 9.35 -4.16
N SER A 102 -16.05 10.41 -4.23
CA SER A 102 -15.99 11.38 -5.33
C SER A 102 -14.64 12.09 -5.42
N GLU A 103 -14.01 12.33 -4.27
CA GLU A 103 -12.66 12.89 -4.16
C GLU A 103 -11.68 11.77 -3.84
N ILE A 104 -10.59 11.72 -4.62
CA ILE A 104 -9.57 10.69 -4.52
C ILE A 104 -8.35 11.22 -3.76
N PRO A 105 -7.76 10.44 -2.83
CA PRO A 105 -6.59 10.88 -2.06
C PRO A 105 -5.40 11.24 -2.96
N PRO A 106 -4.59 12.26 -2.62
CA PRO A 106 -3.46 12.70 -3.44
C PRO A 106 -2.22 11.83 -3.23
N ALA A 107 -2.37 10.51 -3.40
CA ALA A 107 -1.30 9.53 -3.38
C ALA A 107 -0.44 9.64 -4.65
N ILE A 108 0.81 9.17 -4.61
CA ILE A 108 1.69 9.18 -5.80
C ILE A 108 1.26 8.15 -6.84
N ALA A 109 0.54 7.11 -6.42
CA ALA A 109 -0.12 6.13 -7.28
C ALA A 109 -1.26 5.45 -6.51
N ILE A 110 -2.28 5.02 -7.24
CA ILE A 110 -3.44 4.29 -6.69
C ILE A 110 -3.71 3.10 -7.61
N VAL A 111 -3.84 1.92 -7.01
CA VAL A 111 -4.20 0.68 -7.68
C VAL A 111 -5.48 0.18 -7.01
N ASP A 112 -6.60 0.41 -7.67
CA ASP A 112 -7.91 -0.03 -7.19
C ASP A 112 -8.78 -0.36 -8.42
N PRO A 113 -9.31 -1.60 -8.51
CA PRO A 113 -10.06 -2.04 -9.68
C PRO A 113 -11.41 -1.33 -9.84
N LYS A 114 -11.92 -0.65 -8.80
CA LYS A 114 -13.17 0.11 -8.79
C LYS A 114 -13.00 1.60 -9.11
N LEU A 115 -11.77 2.06 -9.39
CA LEU A 115 -11.58 3.42 -9.89
C LEU A 115 -12.40 3.65 -11.17
N PRO A 116 -13.03 4.81 -11.35
CA PRO A 116 -13.79 5.12 -12.57
C PRO A 116 -12.98 4.99 -13.86
N SER A 117 -11.66 5.18 -13.79
CA SER A 117 -10.73 5.05 -14.92
C SER A 117 -10.14 3.65 -15.08
N SER A 118 -10.47 2.71 -14.20
CA SER A 118 -9.96 1.33 -14.26
C SER A 118 -10.54 0.59 -15.46
N THR A 119 -9.68 -0.01 -16.27
CA THR A 119 -10.07 -0.93 -17.36
C THR A 119 -9.86 -2.39 -16.99
N TYR A 120 -9.61 -2.68 -15.71
CA TYR A 120 -9.34 -4.04 -15.26
C TYR A 120 -10.62 -4.88 -15.34
N PRO A 121 -10.59 -6.10 -15.91
CA PRO A 121 -11.80 -6.84 -16.28
C PRO A 121 -12.60 -7.40 -15.09
N PHE A 122 -12.07 -7.32 -13.87
CA PHE A 122 -12.72 -7.86 -12.67
C PHE A 122 -12.62 -6.87 -11.50
N SER A 123 -13.73 -6.17 -11.21
CA SER A 123 -13.79 -5.12 -10.17
C SER A 123 -13.78 -5.66 -8.74
N GLU A 124 -14.03 -6.95 -8.54
CA GLU A 124 -14.25 -7.55 -7.22
C GLU A 124 -13.01 -8.29 -6.69
N LEU A 125 -11.80 -7.85 -7.05
CA LEU A 125 -10.61 -8.35 -6.36
C LEU A 125 -10.68 -7.99 -4.87
N ALA A 126 -10.31 -8.93 -4.01
CA ALA A 126 -9.97 -8.68 -2.62
C ALA A 126 -8.69 -7.81 -2.53
N GLY A 127 -8.43 -7.16 -1.40
CA GLY A 127 -7.22 -6.37 -1.15
C GLY A 127 -5.93 -7.16 -1.42
N VAL A 128 -5.87 -8.42 -0.98
CA VAL A 128 -4.77 -9.36 -1.25
C VAL A 128 -4.64 -9.67 -2.74
N GLY A 129 -5.76 -9.70 -3.47
CA GLY A 129 -5.77 -9.89 -4.92
C GLY A 129 -5.12 -8.71 -5.65
N VAL A 130 -5.43 -7.48 -5.21
CA VAL A 130 -4.80 -6.26 -5.72
C VAL A 130 -3.31 -6.23 -5.38
N ALA A 131 -2.94 -6.57 -4.14
CA ALA A 131 -1.56 -6.67 -3.71
C ALA A 131 -0.75 -7.71 -4.51
N LEU A 132 -1.33 -8.88 -4.80
CA LEU A 132 -0.72 -9.90 -5.66
C LEU A 132 -0.51 -9.38 -7.09
N LYS A 133 -1.48 -8.66 -7.66
CA LYS A 133 -1.36 -8.06 -9.00
C LYS A 133 -0.27 -7.00 -9.04
N LEU A 134 -0.15 -6.18 -7.99
CA LEU A 134 0.95 -5.23 -7.86
C LEU A 134 2.31 -5.94 -7.81
N LEU A 135 2.43 -7.01 -7.02
CA LEU A 135 3.66 -7.79 -6.91
C LEU A 135 4.03 -8.46 -8.24
N GLN A 136 3.05 -9.02 -8.95
CA GLN A 136 3.20 -9.56 -10.31
C GLN A 136 3.77 -8.52 -11.27
N ALA A 137 3.16 -7.33 -11.31
CA ALA A 137 3.62 -6.24 -12.17
C ALA A 137 5.05 -5.80 -11.82
N LEU A 138 5.37 -5.72 -10.53
CA LEU A 138 6.72 -5.39 -10.08
C LEU A 138 7.74 -6.43 -10.56
N PHE A 139 7.48 -7.72 -10.35
CA PHE A 139 8.40 -8.80 -10.72
C PHE A 139 8.59 -8.89 -12.23
N GLN A 140 7.51 -8.72 -12.99
CA GLN A 140 7.56 -8.66 -14.44
C GLN A 140 8.37 -7.46 -14.94
N SER A 141 8.21 -6.29 -14.33
CA SER A 141 8.95 -5.08 -14.73
C SER A 141 10.47 -5.17 -14.56
N ILE A 142 10.94 -6.14 -13.76
CA ILE A 142 12.37 -6.34 -13.46
C ILE A 142 12.89 -7.72 -13.91
N GLY A 143 12.12 -8.48 -14.71
CA GLY A 143 12.52 -9.78 -15.25
C GLY A 143 12.72 -10.87 -14.19
N LYS A 144 11.96 -10.82 -13.09
CA LYS A 144 12.03 -11.77 -11.97
C LYS A 144 10.77 -12.63 -11.81
N GLU A 145 9.99 -12.83 -12.86
CA GLU A 145 8.70 -13.54 -12.86
C GLU A 145 8.78 -14.94 -12.24
N LYS A 146 9.94 -15.61 -12.35
CA LYS A 146 10.19 -16.95 -11.78
C LYS A 146 10.23 -17.00 -10.25
N HIS A 147 10.32 -15.85 -9.58
CA HIS A 147 10.39 -15.77 -8.11
C HIS A 147 9.03 -15.50 -7.46
N LEU A 148 7.97 -15.42 -8.27
CA LEU A 148 6.61 -15.17 -7.81
C LEU A 148 5.91 -16.46 -7.35
#